data_AF-A0A524HZG8-F1
#
_entry.id   AF-A0A524HZG8-F1
#
_cell.length_a   1.000
_cell.length_b   1.000
_cell.length_c   1.000
_cell.angle_alpha   90.00
_cell.angle_beta   90.00
_cell.angle_gamma   90.00
#
_symmetry.space_group_name_H-M   'P 1'
#
loop_
_entity.id
_entity.type
_entity.pdbx_description
1 polymer ?
#
loop_
_entity_poly.entity_id
_entity_poly.type
_entity_poly.pdbx_seq_one_letter_code
_entity_poly.pdbx_strand_id
1 'polypeptide(L)'
;MENIVLICMVFFGAAALYRWGRPILAALRRFDARNARRQEEQRMARFDPDAHYRETMRLADEQVEQIAEFTAPGPVKRYIFNGEEYDRLEEAEAARMAIVIEKARGFYVELDTIYLGRGGGSR
;
A
#
# COMPACT_ATOMS: atom_id res chain seq x y z
N MET A 1 -39.98 7.48 -49.93
CA MET A 1 -39.25 8.61 -49.30
C MET A 1 -38.49 8.13 -48.07
N GLU A 2 -39.16 7.53 -47.09
CA GLU A 2 -38.56 7.05 -45.84
C GLU A 2 -37.40 6.04 -46.04
N ASN A 3 -37.58 5.03 -46.91
CA ASN A 3 -36.53 4.04 -47.19
C ASN A 3 -35.27 4.66 -47.84
N ILE A 4 -35.42 5.72 -48.64
CA ILE A 4 -34.29 6.39 -49.29
C ILE A 4 -33.51 7.20 -48.25
N VAL A 5 -34.20 7.90 -47.36
CA VAL A 5 -33.57 8.65 -46.27
C VAL A 5 -32.81 7.70 -45.32
N LEU A 6 -33.40 6.55 -44.99
CA LEU A 6 -32.77 5.53 -44.14
C LEU A 6 -31.50 4.96 -44.80
N ILE A 7 -31.56 4.61 -46.08
CA ILE A 7 -30.42 4.12 -46.84
C ILE A 7 -29.31 5.18 -46.88
N CYS A 8 -29.65 6.44 -47.17
CA CYS A 8 -28.69 7.54 -47.15
C CYS A 8 -28.02 7.73 -45.78
N MET A 9 -28.78 7.62 -44.67
CA MET A 9 -28.21 7.70 -43.33
C MET A 9 -27.26 6.54 -43.02
N VAL A 10 -27.60 5.32 -43.42
CA VAL A 10 -26.72 4.15 -43.23
C VAL A 10 -25.41 4.31 -43.99
N PHE A 11 -25.47 4.73 -45.25
CA PHE A 11 -24.26 5.00 -46.04
C PHE A 11 -23.43 6.14 -45.48
N PHE A 12 -24.07 7.21 -45.01
CA PHE A 12 -23.38 8.33 -44.37
C PHE A 12 -22.71 7.91 -43.05
N GLY A 13 -23.41 7.13 -42.23
CA GLY A 13 -22.88 6.57 -40.98
C GLY A 13 -21.71 5.62 -41.24
N ALA A 14 -21.80 4.76 -42.25
CA ALA A 14 -20.71 3.86 -42.65
C ALA A 14 -19.49 4.64 -43.18
N ALA A 15 -19.71 5.68 -43.99
CA ALA A 15 -18.63 6.55 -44.47
C ALA A 15 -17.96 7.33 -43.31
N ALA A 16 -18.75 7.81 -42.35
CA ALA A 16 -18.25 8.48 -41.16
C ALA A 16 -17.44 7.53 -40.27
N LEU A 17 -17.92 6.30 -40.05
CA LEU A 17 -17.18 5.26 -39.33
C LEU A 17 -15.90 4.85 -40.06
N TYR A 18 -15.91 4.78 -41.39
CA TYR A 18 -14.71 4.47 -42.16
C TYR A 18 -13.64 5.58 -42.02
N ARG A 19 -14.07 6.85 -42.07
CA ARG A 19 -13.16 8.00 -41.97
C ARG A 19 -12.66 8.25 -40.55
N TRP A 20 -13.54 8.21 -39.56
CA TRP A 20 -13.26 8.60 -38.17
C TRP A 20 -13.23 7.45 -37.18
N GLY A 21 -13.61 6.23 -37.58
CA GLY A 21 -13.56 5.07 -36.70
C GLY A 21 -12.13 4.74 -36.24
N ARG A 22 -11.14 4.84 -37.15
CA ARG A 22 -9.72 4.60 -36.81
C ARG A 22 -9.21 5.48 -35.65
N PRO A 23 -9.33 6.83 -35.69
CA PRO A 23 -8.88 7.67 -34.58
C PRO A 23 -9.71 7.45 -33.29
N ILE A 24 -11.02 7.19 -33.40
CA ILE A 24 -11.88 6.92 -32.24
C ILE A 24 -11.47 5.60 -31.55
N LEU A 25 -11.29 4.52 -32.31
CA LEU A 25 -10.80 3.24 -31.80
C LEU A 25 -9.39 3.37 -31.22
N ALA A 26 -8.52 4.17 -31.82
CA ALA A 26 -7.19 4.43 -31.28
C ALA A 26 -7.25 5.16 -29.92
N ALA A 27 -8.15 6.14 -29.78
CA ALA A 27 -8.36 6.86 -28.52
C ALA A 27 -8.94 5.95 -27.43
N LEU A 28 -9.95 5.14 -27.77
CA LEU A 28 -10.54 4.14 -26.88
C LEU A 28 -9.51 3.11 -26.43
N ARG A 29 -8.71 2.57 -27.35
CA ARG A 29 -7.62 1.62 -27.01
C ARG A 29 -6.59 2.22 -26.07
N ARG A 30 -6.23 3.50 -26.23
CA ARG A 30 -5.32 4.19 -25.29
C ARG A 30 -5.94 4.34 -23.91
N PHE A 31 -7.26 4.57 -23.84
CA PHE A 31 -7.99 4.64 -22.58
C PHE A 31 -8.07 3.27 -21.90
N ASP A 32 -8.42 2.22 -22.64
CA ASP A 32 -8.47 0.85 -22.13
C ASP A 32 -7.09 0.38 -21.66
N ALA A 33 -6.03 0.67 -22.41
CA ALA A 33 -4.66 0.33 -21.99
C ALA A 33 -4.26 1.00 -20.67
N ARG A 34 -4.70 2.25 -20.43
CA ARG A 34 -4.46 2.94 -19.14
C ARG A 34 -5.28 2.33 -18.01
N ASN A 35 -6.52 1.95 -18.27
CA ASN A 35 -7.36 1.32 -17.25
C ASN A 35 -6.90 -0.10 -16.91
N ALA A 36 -6.48 -0.87 -17.91
CA ALA A 36 -5.91 -2.20 -17.72
C ALA A 36 -4.65 -2.15 -16.84
N ARG A 37 -3.75 -1.19 -17.09
CA ARG A 37 -2.57 -0.97 -16.24
C ARG A 37 -2.94 -0.65 -14.79
N ARG A 38 -3.88 0.28 -14.57
CA ARG A 38 -4.35 0.59 -13.20
C ARG A 38 -4.99 -0.62 -12.51
N GLN A 39 -5.74 -1.44 -13.24
CA GLN A 39 -6.34 -2.66 -12.68
C GLN A 39 -5.29 -3.72 -12.35
N GLU A 40 -4.23 -3.82 -13.16
CA GLU A 40 -3.12 -4.73 -12.92
C GLU A 40 -2.27 -4.30 -11.72
N GLU A 41 -1.98 -3.01 -11.58
CA GLU A 41 -1.34 -2.43 -10.39
C GLU A 41 -2.17 -2.69 -9.12
N GLN A 42 -3.49 -2.49 -9.18
CA GLN A 42 -4.39 -2.79 -8.06
C GLN A 42 -4.47 -4.29 -7.77
N ARG A 43 -4.37 -5.15 -8.78
CA ARG A 43 -4.30 -6.60 -8.58
C ARG A 43 -3.01 -6.99 -7.89
N MET A 44 -1.86 -6.51 -8.36
CA MET A 44 -0.57 -6.75 -7.71
C MET A 44 -0.56 -6.26 -6.26
N ALA A 45 -1.12 -5.07 -5.98
CA ALA A 45 -1.24 -4.56 -4.62
C ALA A 45 -2.15 -5.42 -3.73
N ARG A 46 -3.16 -6.11 -4.28
CA ARG A 46 -3.99 -7.08 -3.54
C ARG A 46 -3.27 -8.41 -3.26
N PHE A 47 -2.25 -8.75 -4.04
CA PHE A 47 -1.47 -9.97 -3.88
C PHE A 47 -0.30 -9.83 -2.89
N ASP A 48 -0.17 -8.68 -2.22
CA ASP A 48 0.74 -8.50 -1.10
C ASP A 48 -0.06 -8.27 0.20
N PRO A 49 -0.71 -9.32 0.76
CA PRO A 49 -1.38 -9.24 2.05
C PRO A 49 -0.46 -8.74 3.16
N ASP A 50 0.84 -9.00 3.01
CA ASP A 50 1.86 -8.67 4.00
C ASP A 50 2.41 -7.24 3.83
N ALA A 51 2.08 -6.53 2.75
CA ALA A 51 2.52 -5.15 2.56
C ALA A 51 2.11 -4.26 3.73
N HIS A 52 0.87 -4.45 4.22
CA HIS A 52 0.35 -3.69 5.34
C HIS A 52 1.09 -4.05 6.64
N TYR A 53 1.38 -5.33 6.85
CA TYR A 53 2.15 -5.80 8.00
C TYR A 53 3.58 -5.26 8.00
N ARG A 54 4.26 -5.29 6.84
CA ARG A 54 5.62 -4.75 6.68
C ARG A 54 5.65 -3.24 6.92
N GLU A 55 4.66 -2.50 6.43
CA GLU A 55 4.57 -1.07 6.66
C GLU A 55 4.29 -0.73 8.14
N THR A 56 3.41 -1.49 8.81
CA THR A 56 3.18 -1.35 10.25
C THR A 56 4.44 -1.65 11.05
N MET A 57 5.20 -2.69 10.68
CA MET A 57 6.48 -3.01 11.32
C MET A 57 7.51 -1.91 11.11
N ARG A 58 7.59 -1.34 9.91
CA ARG A 58 8.48 -0.21 9.59
C ARG A 58 8.17 1.02 10.44
N LEU A 59 6.89 1.37 10.56
CA LEU A 59 6.45 2.49 11.40
C LEU A 59 6.70 2.24 12.89
N ALA A 60 6.52 1.00 13.36
CA ALA A 60 6.83 0.64 14.74
C ALA A 60 8.34 0.74 15.02
N ASP A 61 9.17 0.31 14.07
CA ASP A 61 10.63 0.37 14.16
C ASP A 61 11.16 1.81 14.27
N GLU A 62 10.58 2.74 13.51
CA GLU A 62 10.89 4.18 13.56
C GLU A 62 10.57 4.82 14.92
N GLN A 63 9.60 4.27 15.67
CA GLN A 63 9.19 4.80 16.97
C GLN A 63 9.95 4.19 18.15
N VAL A 64 10.82 3.22 17.91
CA VAL A 64 11.63 2.59 18.96
C VAL A 64 13.03 3.17 18.92
N GLU A 65 13.59 3.44 20.10
CA GLU A 65 14.94 3.97 20.22
C GLU A 65 15.97 3.03 19.56
N GLN A 66 17.04 3.59 19.01
CA GLN A 66 18.13 2.78 18.47
C GLN A 66 19.02 2.29 19.61
N ILE A 67 19.66 1.14 19.41
CA ILE A 67 20.65 0.62 20.36
C ILE A 67 21.85 1.56 20.35
N ALA A 68 22.22 2.06 21.52
CA ALA A 68 23.41 2.89 21.67
C ALA A 68 24.60 2.00 22.04
N GLU A 69 25.70 2.10 21.29
CA GLU A 69 26.99 1.52 21.71
C GLU A 69 27.71 2.51 22.63
N PHE A 70 28.20 2.03 23.77
CA PHE A 70 29.11 2.81 24.59
C PHE A 70 30.30 1.97 25.06
N THR A 71 31.45 2.62 25.14
CA THR A 71 32.65 2.02 25.70
C THR A 71 32.64 2.26 27.21
N ALA A 72 32.36 1.21 27.97
CA ALA A 72 32.55 1.23 29.43
C ALA A 72 34.04 1.44 29.76
N PRO A 73 34.42 1.89 30.97
CA PRO A 73 35.82 1.97 31.37
C PRO A 73 36.50 0.58 31.33
N GLY A 74 37.19 0.29 30.21
CA GLY A 74 37.78 -1.01 29.85
C GLY A 74 37.62 -1.31 28.33
N PRO A 75 38.22 -2.38 27.78
CA PRO A 75 38.10 -2.73 26.36
C PRO A 75 36.78 -3.45 26.01
N VAL A 76 35.74 -3.33 26.84
CA VAL A 76 34.48 -4.05 26.69
C VAL A 76 33.43 -3.12 26.10
N LYS A 77 32.94 -3.45 24.91
CA LYS A 77 31.78 -2.80 24.31
C LYS A 77 30.52 -3.22 25.06
N ARG A 78 29.69 -2.26 25.45
CA ARG A 78 28.35 -2.51 25.99
C ARG A 78 27.31 -1.81 25.13
N TYR A 79 26.12 -2.37 25.13
CA TYR A 79 24.98 -1.90 24.37
C TYR A 79 23.90 -1.42 25.32
N ILE A 80 23.33 -0.24 25.11
CA ILE A 80 22.22 0.27 25.90
C ILE A 80 20.97 0.32 25.02
N PHE A 81 19.88 -0.20 25.55
CA PHE A 81 18.57 -0.05 24.96
C PHE A 81 17.52 0.13 26.05
N ASN A 82 16.70 1.18 25.95
CA ASN A 82 15.63 1.50 26.90
C ASN A 82 16.06 1.57 28.38
N GLY A 83 17.30 2.02 28.64
CA GLY A 83 17.87 2.12 29.99
C GLY A 83 18.46 0.82 30.56
N GLU A 84 18.43 -0.28 29.83
CA GLU A 84 19.09 -1.54 30.20
C GLU A 84 20.44 -1.70 29.50
N GLU A 85 21.44 -2.21 30.21
CA GLU A 85 22.76 -2.54 29.67
C GLU A 85 22.83 -4.01 29.25
N TYR A 86 23.34 -4.25 28.05
CA TYR A 86 23.55 -5.57 27.48
C TYR A 86 25.02 -5.78 27.14
N ASP A 87 25.51 -6.99 27.40
CA ASP A 87 26.89 -7.40 27.12
C ASP A 87 27.10 -7.77 25.64
N ARG A 88 26.03 -8.15 24.93
CA ARG A 88 26.05 -8.54 23.52
C ARG A 88 25.04 -7.76 22.70
N LEU A 89 25.40 -7.45 21.45
CA LEU A 89 24.51 -6.78 20.50
C LEU A 89 23.25 -7.61 20.24
N GLU A 90 23.39 -8.92 20.09
CA GLU A 90 22.27 -9.84 19.81
C GLU A 90 21.18 -9.79 20.91
N GLU A 91 21.60 -9.63 22.16
CA GLU A 91 20.69 -9.56 23.30
C GLU A 91 19.93 -8.22 23.33
N ALA A 92 20.63 -7.11 23.05
CA ALA A 92 20.01 -5.79 22.90
C ALA A 92 19.05 -5.73 21.70
N GLU A 93 19.40 -6.38 20.58
CA GLU A 93 18.58 -6.44 19.38
C GLU A 93 17.33 -7.30 19.55
N ALA A 94 17.44 -8.43 20.26
CA ALA A 94 16.28 -9.24 20.63
C ALA A 94 15.31 -8.48 21.52
N ALA A 95 15.82 -7.75 22.53
CA ALA A 95 15.00 -6.90 23.39
C ALA A 95 14.32 -5.78 22.60
N ARG A 96 15.05 -5.13 21.68
CA ARG A 96 14.48 -4.14 20.77
C ARG A 96 13.36 -4.70 19.91
N MET A 97 13.60 -5.84 19.27
CA MET A 97 12.62 -6.47 18.39
C MET A 97 11.34 -6.85 19.14
N ALA A 98 11.45 -7.30 20.40
CA ALA A 98 10.29 -7.59 21.24
C ALA A 98 9.41 -6.35 21.45
N ILE A 99 10.00 -5.19 21.73
CA ILE A 99 9.28 -3.91 21.88
C ILE A 99 8.67 -3.44 20.55
N VAL A 100 9.39 -3.58 19.44
CA VAL A 100 8.88 -3.25 18.09
C VAL A 100 7.63 -4.08 17.77
N ILE A 101 7.67 -5.39 18.04
CA ILE A 101 6.53 -6.30 17.84
C ILE A 101 5.35 -5.91 18.74
N GLU A 102 5.61 -5.54 19.99
CA GLU A 102 4.57 -5.10 20.93
C GLU A 102 3.89 -3.82 20.44
N LYS A 103 4.66 -2.81 20.02
CA LYS A 103 4.11 -1.56 19.43
C LYS A 103 3.31 -1.83 18.17
N ALA A 104 3.81 -2.68 17.28
CA ALA A 104 3.10 -3.06 16.06
C ALA A 104 1.77 -3.76 16.38
N ARG A 105 1.73 -4.61 17.42
CA ARG A 105 0.49 -5.24 17.89
C ARG A 105 -0.49 -4.20 18.47
N GLY A 106 0.00 -3.23 19.24
CA GLY A 106 -0.80 -2.14 19.79
C GLY A 106 -1.57 -1.38 18.70
N PHE A 107 -0.91 -1.10 17.57
CA PHE A 107 -1.54 -0.44 16.42
C PHE A 107 -2.79 -1.17 15.90
N TYR A 108 -2.76 -2.51 15.83
CA TYR A 108 -3.93 -3.29 15.41
C TYR A 108 -5.06 -3.27 16.44
N VAL A 109 -4.73 -3.27 17.73
CA VAL A 109 -5.72 -3.17 18.82
C VAL A 109 -6.41 -1.80 18.83
N GLU A 110 -5.64 -0.73 18.61
CA GLU A 110 -6.19 0.63 18.50
C GLU A 110 -7.09 0.77 17.27
N LEU A 111 -6.70 0.20 16.13
CA LEU A 111 -7.54 0.16 14.92
C LEU A 111 -8.87 -0.53 15.20
N ASP A 112 -8.86 -1.71 15.81
CA ASP A 112 -10.07 -2.44 16.16
C ASP A 112 -10.96 -1.60 17.09
N THR A 113 -10.37 -0.95 18.09
CA THR A 113 -11.10 -0.06 19.01
C THR A 113 -11.74 1.12 18.29
N ILE A 114 -11.04 1.78 17.37
CA ILE A 114 -11.53 2.94 16.62
C ILE A 114 -12.66 2.55 15.65
N TYR A 115 -12.51 1.44 14.93
CA TYR A 115 -13.49 1.00 13.95
C TYR A 115 -14.72 0.32 14.58
N LEU A 116 -14.56 -0.44 15.66
CA LEU A 116 -15.68 -1.00 16.43
C LEU A 116 -16.40 0.07 17.25
N GLY A 117 -15.66 1.01 17.86
CA GLY A 117 -16.24 2.13 18.62
C GLY A 117 -17.08 3.08 17.77
N ARG A 118 -16.75 3.24 16.49
CA ARG A 118 -17.49 4.09 15.54
C ARG A 118 -18.74 3.43 14.95
N GLY A 119 -18.93 2.11 15.12
CA GLY A 119 -20.12 1.38 14.68
C GLY A 119 -21.29 1.35 15.69
N GLY A 120 -21.07 1.74 16.95
CA GLY A 120 -22.06 1.69 18.03
C GLY A 120 -22.91 2.95 18.25
N GLY A 121 -22.65 4.02 17.48
CA GLY A 121 -23.20 5.37 17.73
C GLY A 121 -24.29 5.83 16.74
N SER A 122 -25.06 4.92 16.15
CA SER A 122 -26.24 5.27 15.35
C SER A 122 -27.45 4.50 15.84
N ARG A 123 -28.06 5.03 16.91
CA ARG A 123 -29.47 4.81 17.27
C ARG A 123 -30.11 6.17 17.42
#